data_AF-A0A8W8HZZ8-F1
#
_entry.id   AF-A0A8W8HZZ8-F1
#
_cell.length_a   1.000
_cell.length_b   1.000
_cell.length_c   1.000
_cell.angle_alpha   90.00
_cell.angle_beta   90.00
_cell.angle_gamma   90.00
#
_symmetry.space_group_name_H-M   'P 1'
#
loop_
_entity.id
_entity.type
_entity.pdbx_description
1 polymer ?
#
loop_
_entity_poly.entity_id
_entity_poly.type
_entity_poly.pdbx_seq_one_letter_code
_entity_poly.pdbx_strand_id
1 'polypeptide(L)'
;MTARLQEIQSSYEQRFNCMICLCPRLQMVSGYCQHRICTQCLYNEDSIRKPSLDKCPTCQKEEAFPVIRPAIPEDVIEIQRCLGVRACPHSGCTMECWEWEMEEHLKSCPNRQPSPPKQTPKKRRSLMPRTEDTPKMSRVTRSSTFNLGNSRLEDFQMGRRRMNLRRSTQQQTLNNH
;
A
#
# COMPACT_ATOMS: atom_id res chain seq x y z
N MET A 1 -13.53 9.46 -18.30
CA MET A 1 -13.57 7.98 -18.26
C MET A 1 -14.79 7.51 -19.01
N THR A 2 -14.67 6.48 -19.85
CA THR A 2 -15.82 5.90 -20.57
C THR A 2 -16.63 5.00 -19.63
N ALA A 3 -17.95 4.94 -19.77
CA ALA A 3 -18.85 4.16 -18.90
C ALA A 3 -18.39 2.69 -18.73
N ARG A 4 -17.88 2.09 -19.81
CA ARG A 4 -17.31 0.74 -19.81
C ARG A 4 -16.13 0.55 -18.85
N LEU A 5 -15.26 1.55 -18.69
CA LEU A 5 -14.13 1.46 -17.76
C LEU A 5 -14.60 1.49 -16.31
N GLN A 6 -15.65 2.27 -16.02
CA GLN A 6 -16.26 2.29 -14.68
C GLN A 6 -16.92 0.95 -14.36
N GLU A 7 -17.64 0.32 -15.31
CA GLU A 7 -18.21 -1.02 -15.11
C GLU A 7 -17.14 -2.08 -14.81
N ILE A 8 -16.02 -2.04 -15.54
CA ILE A 8 -14.89 -2.95 -15.32
C ILE A 8 -14.30 -2.72 -13.92
N GLN A 9 -14.10 -1.47 -13.53
CA GLN A 9 -13.61 -1.10 -12.21
C GLN A 9 -14.56 -1.60 -11.10
N SER A 10 -15.85 -1.33 -11.20
CA SER A 10 -16.84 -1.79 -10.22
C SER A 10 -16.87 -3.32 -10.11
N SER A 11 -16.82 -4.03 -11.25
CA SER A 11 -16.74 -5.50 -11.24
C SER A 11 -15.47 -6.01 -10.59
N TYR A 12 -14.35 -5.30 -10.78
CA TYR A 12 -13.08 -5.63 -10.15
C TYR A 12 -13.14 -5.43 -8.63
N GLU A 13 -13.58 -4.27 -8.18
CA GLU A 13 -13.69 -3.92 -6.76
C GLU A 13 -14.58 -4.91 -6.00
N GLN A 14 -15.75 -5.25 -6.56
CA GLN A 14 -16.68 -6.21 -5.96
C GLN A 14 -16.08 -7.60 -5.69
N ARG A 15 -15.07 -8.03 -6.47
CA ARG A 15 -14.40 -9.32 -6.27
C ARG A 15 -13.44 -9.33 -5.09
N PHE A 16 -12.89 -8.18 -4.73
CA PHE A 16 -11.85 -8.07 -3.71
C PHE A 16 -12.36 -7.46 -2.41
N ASN A 17 -13.50 -6.78 -2.45
CA ASN A 17 -14.17 -6.27 -1.27
C ASN A 17 -14.67 -7.41 -0.38
N CYS A 18 -14.72 -7.13 0.92
CA CYS A 18 -15.42 -8.00 1.86
C CYS A 18 -16.90 -8.02 1.51
N MET A 19 -17.47 -9.20 1.31
CA MET A 19 -18.87 -9.34 0.95
C MET A 19 -19.89 -8.92 2.03
N ILE A 20 -19.44 -8.71 3.28
CA ILE A 20 -20.30 -8.28 4.38
C ILE A 20 -20.33 -6.75 4.48
N CYS A 21 -19.17 -6.10 4.61
CA CYS A 21 -19.10 -4.64 4.75
C CYS A 21 -18.95 -3.91 3.41
N LEU A 22 -18.75 -4.63 2.31
CA LEU A 22 -18.53 -4.11 0.96
C LEU A 22 -17.31 -3.20 0.83
N CYS A 23 -16.42 -3.18 1.82
CA CYS A 23 -15.18 -2.40 1.79
C CYS A 23 -13.98 -3.26 1.36
N PRO A 24 -12.98 -2.65 0.70
CA PRO A 24 -11.68 -3.28 0.54
C PRO A 24 -11.02 -3.42 1.92
N ARG A 25 -10.41 -4.57 2.19
CA ARG A 25 -9.74 -4.84 3.47
C ARG A 25 -8.42 -5.56 3.24
N LEU A 26 -7.42 -5.21 4.04
CA LEU A 26 -6.10 -5.83 3.97
C LEU A 26 -6.14 -7.24 4.57
N GLN A 27 -6.72 -7.36 5.76
CA GLN A 27 -6.82 -8.63 6.48
C GLN A 27 -8.09 -9.40 6.08
N MET A 28 -7.93 -10.28 5.11
CA MET A 28 -9.01 -11.11 4.55
C MET A 28 -8.74 -12.59 4.83
N VAL A 29 -9.76 -13.32 5.29
CA VAL A 29 -9.73 -14.77 5.50
C VAL A 29 -10.47 -15.45 4.37
N SER A 30 -9.79 -16.38 3.71
CA SER A 30 -10.36 -17.25 2.69
C SER A 30 -10.94 -18.49 3.35
N GLY A 31 -12.20 -18.81 3.06
CA GLY A 31 -12.81 -20.06 3.47
C GLY A 31 -12.39 -21.22 2.58
N TYR A 32 -12.70 -22.46 2.99
CA TYR A 32 -12.54 -23.66 2.16
C TYR A 32 -13.40 -23.63 0.89
N CYS A 33 -14.43 -22.78 0.90
CA CYS A 33 -15.27 -22.49 -0.26
C CYS A 33 -14.68 -21.40 -1.19
N GLN A 34 -13.45 -20.94 -0.95
CA GLN A 34 -12.74 -19.90 -1.70
C GLN A 34 -13.36 -18.48 -1.63
N HIS A 35 -14.49 -18.29 -0.94
CA HIS A 35 -15.00 -16.95 -0.63
C HIS A 35 -14.16 -16.28 0.47
N ARG A 36 -14.10 -14.95 0.44
CA ARG A 36 -13.23 -14.15 1.31
C ARG A 36 -14.05 -13.17 2.15
N ILE A 37 -13.75 -13.09 3.45
CA ILE A 37 -14.40 -12.18 4.39
C ILE A 37 -13.31 -11.50 5.23
N CYS A 38 -13.45 -10.21 5.54
CA CYS A 38 -12.48 -9.53 6.38
C CYS A 38 -12.54 -10.01 7.83
N THR A 39 -11.41 -9.90 8.54
CA THR A 39 -11.31 -10.33 9.94
C THR A 39 -12.31 -9.63 10.85
N GLN A 40 -12.52 -8.33 10.64
CA GLN A 40 -13.46 -7.50 11.42
C GLN A 40 -14.92 -7.95 11.27
N CYS A 41 -15.31 -8.41 10.09
CA CYS A 41 -16.66 -8.91 9.86
C CYS A 41 -16.82 -10.35 10.37
N LEU A 42 -15.82 -11.21 10.16
CA LEU A 42 -15.89 -12.64 10.45
C LEU A 42 -15.73 -12.98 11.94
N TYR A 43 -14.86 -12.27 12.65
CA TYR A 43 -14.50 -12.58 14.03
C TYR A 43 -15.01 -11.50 15.00
N ASN A 44 -15.26 -11.89 16.25
CA ASN A 44 -15.48 -10.97 17.36
C ASN A 44 -14.15 -10.45 17.93
N GLU A 45 -14.23 -9.67 19.01
CA GLU A 45 -13.06 -9.12 19.71
C GLU A 45 -12.14 -10.21 20.28
N ASP A 46 -12.71 -11.33 20.72
CA ASP A 46 -11.98 -12.51 21.20
C ASP A 46 -11.31 -13.33 20.08
N SER A 47 -11.37 -12.86 18.82
CA SER A 47 -10.85 -13.59 17.65
C SER A 47 -11.55 -14.94 17.39
N ILE A 48 -12.80 -15.07 17.82
CA ILE A 48 -13.67 -16.23 17.60
C ILE A 48 -14.69 -15.89 16.51
N ARG A 49 -14.96 -16.83 15.61
CA ARG A 49 -15.90 -16.68 14.50
C ARG A 49 -17.27 -16.35 15.07
N LYS A 50 -17.91 -15.32 14.52
CA LYS A 50 -19.26 -14.92 14.97
C LYS A 50 -20.23 -16.08 14.74
N PRO A 51 -21.12 -16.41 15.70
CA PRO A 51 -22.11 -17.48 15.53
C PRO A 51 -23.04 -17.30 14.33
N SER A 52 -23.34 -16.05 13.97
CA SER A 52 -24.13 -15.74 12.76
C SER A 52 -23.44 -16.10 11.44
N LEU A 53 -22.16 -16.51 11.47
CA LEU A 53 -21.33 -16.85 10.32
C LEU A 53 -20.84 -18.31 10.37
N ASP A 54 -21.64 -19.21 10.94
CA ASP A 54 -21.40 -20.66 10.88
C ASP A 54 -21.50 -21.23 9.47
N LYS A 55 -22.24 -20.54 8.60
CA LYS A 55 -22.33 -20.83 7.15
C LYS A 55 -21.73 -19.69 6.34
N CYS A 56 -21.21 -20.02 5.17
CA CYS A 56 -20.76 -19.01 4.23
C CYS A 56 -21.94 -18.17 3.73
N PRO A 57 -21.91 -16.83 3.83
CA PRO A 57 -23.01 -16.00 3.35
C PRO A 57 -23.20 -16.06 1.82
N THR A 58 -22.20 -16.49 1.04
CA THR A 58 -22.32 -16.58 -0.43
C THR A 58 -22.93 -17.91 -0.87
N CYS A 59 -22.36 -19.03 -0.39
CA CYS A 59 -22.71 -20.35 -0.89
C CYS A 59 -23.39 -21.25 0.15
N GLN A 60 -23.65 -20.74 1.34
CA GLN A 60 -24.32 -21.43 2.45
C GLN A 60 -23.62 -22.71 2.93
N LYS A 61 -22.37 -22.95 2.48
CA LYS A 61 -21.55 -24.07 2.94
C LYS A 61 -21.25 -23.92 4.43
N GLU A 62 -21.53 -24.98 5.18
CA GLU A 62 -21.27 -25.06 6.63
C GLU A 62 -19.77 -25.15 6.90
N GLU A 63 -19.35 -24.61 8.05
CA GLU A 63 -17.96 -24.64 8.51
C GLU A 63 -16.94 -24.14 7.48
N ALA A 64 -17.38 -23.24 6.60
CA ALA A 64 -16.55 -22.75 5.50
C ALA A 64 -15.33 -21.95 5.97
N PHE A 65 -15.38 -21.36 7.16
CA PHE A 65 -14.35 -20.50 7.72
C PHE A 65 -13.81 -21.05 9.05
N PRO A 66 -12.54 -20.81 9.41
CA PRO A 66 -11.98 -21.25 10.69
C PRO A 66 -12.69 -20.63 11.90
N VAL A 67 -12.91 -21.42 12.96
CA VAL A 67 -13.54 -20.96 14.21
C VAL A 67 -12.67 -19.94 14.94
N ILE A 68 -11.37 -20.18 15.01
CA ILE A 68 -10.39 -19.25 15.60
C ILE A 68 -9.74 -18.48 14.46
N ARG A 69 -9.53 -17.16 14.64
CA ARG A 69 -8.86 -16.32 13.66
C ARG A 69 -7.47 -16.87 13.34
N PRO A 70 -7.20 -17.26 12.08
CA PRO A 70 -5.88 -17.72 11.70
C PRO A 70 -4.90 -16.54 11.64
N ALA A 71 -3.62 -16.83 11.79
CA ALA A 71 -2.58 -15.88 11.38
C ALA A 71 -2.66 -15.72 9.84
N ILE A 72 -2.89 -14.49 9.38
CA ILE A 72 -2.93 -14.18 7.94
C ILE A 72 -1.48 -13.95 7.49
N PRO A 73 -0.97 -14.72 6.50
CA PRO A 73 0.38 -14.52 5.99
C PRO A 73 0.55 -13.11 5.40
N GLU A 74 1.71 -12.49 5.60
CA GLU A 74 1.98 -11.13 5.09
C GLU A 74 1.87 -11.08 3.56
N ASP A 75 2.22 -12.15 2.85
CA ASP A 75 2.06 -12.23 1.39
C ASP A 75 0.61 -12.01 0.93
N VAL A 76 -0.37 -12.49 1.72
CA VAL A 76 -1.80 -12.29 1.42
C VAL A 76 -2.20 -10.83 1.59
N ILE A 77 -1.63 -10.17 2.61
CA ILE A 77 -1.82 -8.74 2.85
C ILE A 77 -1.16 -7.94 1.73
N GLU A 78 0.06 -8.31 1.34
CA GLU A 78 0.80 -7.65 0.27
C GLU A 78 0.09 -7.78 -1.07
N ILE A 79 -0.51 -8.93 -1.37
CA ILE A 79 -1.38 -9.08 -2.56
C ILE A 79 -2.49 -8.02 -2.56
N GLN A 80 -3.18 -7.80 -1.42
CA GLN A 80 -4.20 -6.74 -1.35
C GLN A 80 -3.62 -5.34 -1.57
N ARG A 81 -2.42 -5.08 -1.05
CA ARG A 81 -1.72 -3.83 -1.33
C ARG A 81 -1.40 -3.70 -2.83
N CYS A 82 -0.95 -4.76 -3.49
CA CYS A 82 -0.69 -4.72 -4.94
C CYS A 82 -1.96 -4.46 -5.76
N LEU A 83 -3.13 -4.88 -5.29
CA LEU A 83 -4.43 -4.59 -5.93
C LEU A 83 -4.85 -3.12 -5.76
N GLY A 84 -4.22 -2.37 -4.85
CA GLY A 84 -4.50 -0.95 -4.60
C GLY A 84 -5.21 -0.67 -3.28
N VAL A 85 -5.33 -1.66 -2.38
CA VAL A 85 -5.89 -1.41 -1.04
C VAL A 85 -4.84 -0.72 -0.16
N ARG A 86 -5.24 0.32 0.56
CA ARG A 86 -4.36 1.11 1.44
C ARG A 86 -5.04 1.34 2.79
N ALA A 87 -4.24 1.29 3.86
CA ALA A 87 -4.66 1.76 5.18
C ALA A 87 -4.43 3.28 5.29
N CYS A 88 -5.27 3.95 6.08
CA CYS A 88 -5.08 5.37 6.37
C CYS A 88 -3.71 5.61 7.04
N PRO A 89 -2.92 6.60 6.59
CA PRO A 89 -1.64 6.94 7.20
C PRO A 89 -1.76 7.69 8.54
N HIS A 90 -2.94 8.22 8.87
CA HIS A 90 -3.13 8.95 10.13
C HIS A 90 -3.27 7.99 11.31
N SER A 91 -2.40 8.16 12.31
CA SER A 91 -2.44 7.37 13.54
C SER A 91 -3.82 7.43 14.21
N GLY A 92 -4.34 6.26 14.59
CA GLY A 92 -5.68 6.12 15.20
C GLY A 92 -6.82 5.94 14.20
N CYS A 93 -6.57 6.08 12.89
CA CYS A 93 -7.56 5.73 11.86
C CYS A 93 -7.37 4.27 11.40
N THR A 94 -8.41 3.44 11.54
CA THR A 94 -8.42 2.04 11.09
C THR A 94 -9.12 1.83 9.74
N MET A 95 -9.38 2.94 9.03
CA MET A 95 -9.98 2.91 7.70
C MET A 95 -9.02 2.34 6.68
N GLU A 96 -9.55 1.45 5.84
CA GLU A 96 -8.88 0.89 4.68
C GLU A 96 -9.78 1.19 3.47
N CYS A 97 -9.18 1.73 2.41
CA CYS A 97 -9.90 2.11 1.19
C CYS A 97 -9.01 1.87 -0.04
N TRP A 98 -9.59 2.00 -1.24
CA TRP A 98 -8.81 1.94 -2.46
C TRP A 98 -7.88 3.15 -2.58
N GLU A 99 -6.76 2.98 -3.25
CA GLU A 99 -5.77 4.03 -3.45
C GLU A 99 -6.37 5.28 -4.12
N TRP A 100 -7.30 5.09 -5.06
CA TRP A 100 -8.01 6.20 -5.71
C TRP A 100 -9.06 6.88 -4.83
N GLU A 101 -9.55 6.22 -3.77
CA GLU A 101 -10.48 6.80 -2.78
C GLU A 101 -9.74 7.50 -1.62
N MET A 102 -8.45 7.18 -1.44
CA MET A 102 -7.66 7.65 -0.30
C MET A 102 -7.57 9.17 -0.24
N GLU A 103 -7.46 9.86 -1.38
CA GLU A 103 -7.38 11.32 -1.40
C GLU A 103 -8.65 11.97 -0.81
N GLU A 104 -9.82 11.41 -1.13
CA GLU A 104 -11.10 11.88 -0.60
C GLU A 104 -11.20 11.58 0.90
N HIS A 105 -10.83 10.36 1.31
CA HIS A 105 -10.79 9.99 2.73
C HIS A 105 -9.90 10.95 3.54
N LEU A 106 -8.71 11.30 3.05
CA LEU A 106 -7.77 12.17 3.77
C LEU A 106 -8.31 13.58 4.00
N LYS A 107 -9.20 14.08 3.15
CA LYS A 107 -9.85 15.40 3.30
C LYS A 107 -10.83 15.42 4.49
N SER A 108 -11.52 14.31 4.73
CA SER A 108 -12.56 14.16 5.77
C SER A 108 -12.13 13.27 6.95
N CYS A 109 -10.87 12.84 6.99
CA CYS A 109 -10.38 11.93 8.03
C CYS A 109 -10.50 12.56 9.43
N PRO A 110 -11.19 11.91 10.39
CA PRO A 110 -11.34 12.43 11.75
C PRO A 110 -10.02 12.59 12.50
N ASN A 111 -9.02 11.77 12.16
CA ASN A 111 -7.70 11.75 12.80
C ASN A 111 -6.66 12.58 12.02
N ARG A 112 -7.10 13.47 11.13
CA ARG A 112 -6.20 14.32 10.36
C ARG A 112 -5.34 15.16 11.31
N GLN A 113 -4.05 14.83 11.35
CA GLN A 113 -3.07 15.63 12.07
C GLN A 113 -3.01 17.02 11.41
N PRO A 114 -3.10 18.12 12.17
CA PRO A 114 -2.79 19.43 11.63
C PRO A 114 -1.34 19.39 11.12
N SER A 115 -1.16 19.62 9.82
CA SER A 115 0.17 19.72 9.23
C SER A 115 1.00 20.72 10.04
N PRO A 116 2.23 20.38 10.46
CA PRO A 116 3.05 21.29 11.24
C PRO A 116 3.19 22.62 10.47
N PRO A 117 3.08 23.77 11.16
CA PRO A 117 3.16 25.07 10.51
C PRO A 117 4.47 25.14 9.72
N LYS A 118 4.37 25.41 8.41
CA LYS A 118 5.53 25.64 7.54
C LYS A 118 6.42 26.65 8.23
N GLN A 119 7.56 26.20 8.75
CA GLN A 119 8.54 27.09 9.36
C GLN A 119 8.96 28.08 8.28
N THR A 120 8.51 29.32 8.42
CA THR A 120 9.03 30.41 7.61
C THR A 120 10.53 30.42 7.82
N PRO A 121 11.35 30.49 6.76
CA PRO A 121 12.79 30.52 6.93
C PRO A 121 13.13 31.72 7.80
N LYS A 122 13.56 31.46 9.04
CA LYS A 122 14.06 32.49 9.95
C LYS A 122 15.21 33.17 9.22
N LYS A 123 14.97 34.41 8.76
CA LYS A 123 15.99 35.32 8.24
C LYS A 123 17.11 35.35 9.28
N ARG A 124 18.21 34.64 9.04
CA ARG A 124 19.45 34.78 9.82
C ARG A 124 19.83 36.26 9.74
N ARG A 125 19.61 37.01 10.82
CA ARG A 125 20.23 38.33 10.98
C ARG A 125 21.73 38.06 11.04
N SER A 126 22.40 38.34 9.92
CA SER A 126 23.84 38.40 9.84
C SER A 126 24.30 39.51 10.79
N LEU A 127 24.87 39.13 11.94
CA LEU A 127 25.66 40.02 12.78
C LEU A 127 27.05 40.10 12.12
N MET A 128 27.20 41.03 11.18
CA MET A 128 28.54 41.44 10.72
C MET A 128 29.10 42.45 11.72
N PRO A 129 30.32 42.24 12.26
CA PRO A 129 31.08 43.31 12.89
C PRO A 129 31.46 44.34 11.83
N ARG A 130 31.12 45.59 12.08
CA ARG A 130 31.50 46.75 11.26
C ARG A 130 32.97 47.06 11.56
N THR A 131 33.86 46.80 10.61
CA THR A 131 35.19 47.41 10.56
C THR A 131 35.23 48.37 9.38
N GLU A 132 35.23 49.66 9.70
CA GLU A 132 35.64 50.72 8.78
C GLU A 132 37.17 50.71 8.73
N ASP A 133 37.77 50.56 7.54
CA ASP A 133 38.69 51.58 6.99
C ASP A 133 39.42 51.12 5.71
N THR A 134 39.39 52.01 4.71
CA THR A 134 40.35 52.22 3.58
C THR A 134 40.21 51.36 2.28
N PRO A 135 40.78 51.80 1.13
CA PRO A 135 40.00 52.45 0.07
C PRO A 135 40.11 51.77 -1.32
N LYS A 136 39.31 52.31 -2.25
CA LYS A 136 39.03 51.91 -3.64
C LYS A 136 40.26 51.63 -4.52
N MET A 137 40.21 50.53 -5.29
CA MET A 137 40.73 50.48 -6.67
C MET A 137 39.84 49.62 -7.60
N SER A 138 39.42 50.28 -8.68
CA SER A 138 39.17 49.86 -10.08
C SER A 138 38.82 48.41 -10.47
N ARG A 139 37.61 48.28 -11.05
CA ARG A 139 37.22 47.63 -12.34
C ARG A 139 38.18 46.60 -12.96
N VAL A 140 37.71 45.37 -13.21
CA VAL A 140 37.78 44.64 -14.51
C VAL A 140 36.63 43.62 -14.62
N THR A 141 36.10 43.52 -15.84
CA THR A 141 35.03 42.69 -16.41
C THR A 141 35.37 41.19 -16.61
N ARG A 142 34.30 40.37 -16.57
CA ARG A 142 34.02 39.11 -17.31
C ARG A 142 35.04 37.94 -17.25
N SER A 143 34.53 36.77 -16.82
CA SER A 143 34.49 35.45 -17.51
C SER A 143 33.98 34.40 -16.51
N SER A 144 32.78 33.82 -16.67
CA SER A 144 32.53 32.56 -17.42
C SER A 144 33.50 31.44 -17.09
N THR A 145 33.14 30.58 -16.14
CA THR A 145 33.63 29.19 -16.06
C THR A 145 32.48 28.29 -15.64
N PHE A 146 32.16 27.37 -16.53
CA PHE A 146 31.42 26.14 -16.29
C PHE A 146 31.97 25.41 -15.05
N ASN A 147 31.09 24.91 -14.18
CA ASN A 147 31.40 23.75 -13.36
C ASN A 147 30.49 22.61 -13.79
N LEU A 148 31.06 21.75 -14.64
CA LEU A 148 30.66 20.38 -14.85
C LEU A 148 31.26 19.52 -13.73
N GLY A 149 30.46 18.59 -13.24
CA GLY A 149 30.91 17.49 -12.41
C GLY A 149 30.75 17.74 -10.91
N ASN A 150 30.49 16.75 -10.07
CA ASN A 150 30.38 15.32 -10.26
C ASN A 150 29.91 14.80 -8.89
N SER A 151 28.91 13.92 -8.81
CA SER A 151 28.79 12.97 -7.69
C SER A 151 27.69 11.92 -7.96
N ARG A 152 28.17 10.77 -8.42
CA ARG A 152 27.81 9.41 -8.01
C ARG A 152 26.40 8.90 -8.35
N LEU A 153 26.37 8.21 -9.50
CA LEU A 153 25.71 6.92 -9.64
C LEU A 153 26.18 5.98 -8.51
N GLU A 154 25.24 5.41 -7.76
CA GLU A 154 25.45 4.11 -7.13
C GLU A 154 24.62 3.07 -7.86
N ASP A 155 25.34 2.23 -8.61
CA ASP A 155 24.90 0.97 -9.17
C ASP A 155 24.55 0.00 -8.03
N PHE A 156 23.28 -0.36 -7.90
CA PHE A 156 22.90 -1.61 -7.25
C PHE A 156 22.68 -2.69 -8.31
N GLN A 157 23.76 -3.41 -8.61
CA GLN A 157 23.71 -4.73 -9.23
C GLN A 157 23.05 -5.72 -8.27
N MET A 158 21.91 -6.30 -8.67
CA MET A 158 21.51 -7.62 -8.18
C MET A 158 21.18 -8.55 -9.35
N GLY A 159 22.21 -9.31 -9.72
CA GLY A 159 22.14 -10.77 -9.84
C GLY A 159 20.95 -11.36 -10.60
N ARG A 160 21.13 -11.53 -11.91
CA ARG A 160 20.43 -12.56 -12.69
C ARG A 160 20.69 -13.95 -12.06
N ARG A 161 19.67 -14.55 -11.46
CA ARG A 161 19.60 -16.02 -11.29
C ARG A 161 18.58 -16.58 -12.26
N ARG A 162 19.08 -17.07 -13.41
CA ARG A 162 18.35 -17.98 -14.29
C ARG A 162 18.20 -19.32 -13.57
N MET A 163 17.00 -19.62 -13.09
CA MET A 163 16.61 -20.99 -12.72
C MET A 163 16.13 -21.70 -14.00
N ASN A 164 16.87 -22.73 -14.43
CA ASN A 164 16.44 -23.61 -15.50
C ASN A 164 15.31 -24.51 -14.98
N LEU A 165 14.10 -24.36 -15.53
CA LEU A 165 13.02 -25.31 -15.33
C LEU A 165 13.37 -26.62 -16.06
N ARG A 166 13.83 -27.63 -15.32
CA ARG A 166 13.84 -29.02 -15.81
C ARG A 166 12.40 -29.51 -15.85
N ARG A 167 11.84 -29.63 -17.07
CA ARG A 167 10.64 -30.42 -17.35
C ARG A 167 10.98 -31.89 -17.04
N SER A 168 10.42 -32.43 -15.96
CA SER A 168 10.42 -33.87 -15.72
C SER A 168 9.09 -34.45 -16.17
N THR A 169 9.17 -35.30 -17.17
CA THR A 169 8.11 -36.12 -17.74
C THR A 169 7.90 -37.35 -16.85
N GLN A 170 6.67 -37.61 -16.43
CA GLN A 170 6.16 -38.92 -15.95
C GLN A 170 4.67 -38.91 -16.32
N GLN A 171 4.22 -39.50 -17.43
CA GLN A 171 3.97 -40.94 -17.62
C GLN A 171 3.34 -41.60 -16.40
N GLN A 172 2.00 -41.67 -16.40
CA GLN A 172 1.26 -42.78 -15.82
C GLN A 172 0.32 -43.33 -16.89
N THR A 173 0.79 -44.38 -17.55
CA THR A 173 -0.04 -45.45 -18.10
C THR A 173 -0.37 -46.44 -16.98
N LEU A 174 -1.51 -47.14 -17.15
CA LEU A 174 -2.06 -48.34 -16.47
C LEU A 174 -3.45 -48.00 -15.89
N ASN A 175 -4.57 -48.17 -16.61
CA ASN A 175 -5.22 -49.44 -16.99
C ASN A 175 -5.12 -50.51 -15.90
N ASN A 176 -6.25 -50.78 -15.23
CA ASN A 176 -6.78 -52.14 -15.07
C ASN A 176 -8.20 -52.13 -14.48
N HIS A 177 -9.08 -52.80 -15.22
CA HIS A 177 -10.30 -53.55 -14.86
C HIS A 177 -11.43 -52.89 -14.07
#